data_AF-A0A938DFC2-F1
#
_entry.id   AF-A0A938DFC2-F1
#
_cell.length_a   1.000
_cell.length_b   1.000
_cell.length_c   1.000
_cell.angle_alpha   90.00
_cell.angle_beta   90.00
_cell.angle_gamma   90.00
#
_symmetry.space_group_name_H-M   'P 1'
#
loop_
_entity.id
_entity.type
_entity.pdbx_description
1 polymer ?
#
loop_
_entity_poly.entity_id
_entity_poly.type
_entity_poly.pdbx_seq_one_letter_code
_entity_poly.pdbx_strand_id
1 'polypeptide(L)'
;MSAEIAKLSMDSKAVAFFEDAASKLRTYFEREVLRELSDFARPALESELGSLATLSGDDPIPPLAEISLLRGEQCAHDLLSMNYDGAASSFIRRSIREAATEVQAAVLAASMNGGNVIAFRARASLTR
;
A
#
# COMPACT_ATOMS: atom_id res chain seq x y z
N MET A 1 -40.16 -17.83 -17.58
CA MET A 1 -39.09 -16.82 -17.55
C MET A 1 -38.07 -17.27 -16.53
N SER A 2 -37.04 -17.97 -16.99
CA SER A 2 -35.94 -18.41 -16.13
C SER A 2 -35.10 -17.19 -15.80
N ALA A 3 -34.94 -16.88 -14.52
CA ALA A 3 -33.95 -15.92 -14.06
C ALA A 3 -32.59 -16.41 -14.56
N GLU A 4 -32.02 -15.71 -15.54
CA GLU A 4 -30.60 -15.79 -15.85
C GLU A 4 -29.89 -15.40 -14.56
N ILE A 5 -29.55 -16.43 -13.76
CA ILE A 5 -28.46 -16.34 -12.82
C ILE A 5 -27.29 -15.97 -13.73
N ALA A 6 -26.98 -14.68 -13.77
CA ALA A 6 -25.70 -14.18 -14.20
C ALA A 6 -24.68 -14.84 -13.27
N LYS A 7 -24.35 -16.10 -13.58
CA LYS A 7 -23.04 -16.63 -13.35
C LYS A 7 -22.17 -15.64 -14.11
N LEU A 8 -21.73 -14.63 -13.39
CA LEU A 8 -20.41 -14.06 -13.50
C LEU A 8 -19.47 -15.27 -13.52
N SER A 9 -19.40 -15.95 -14.66
CA SER A 9 -18.14 -16.49 -15.13
C SER A 9 -17.23 -15.31 -14.98
N MET A 10 -16.40 -15.31 -13.93
CA MET A 10 -15.29 -14.40 -13.78
C MET A 10 -14.65 -14.35 -15.16
N ASP A 11 -14.94 -13.31 -15.93
CA ASP A 11 -14.40 -13.16 -17.25
C ASP A 11 -12.92 -12.97 -16.95
N SER A 12 -12.15 -14.04 -17.15
CA SER A 12 -10.76 -14.10 -16.70
C SER A 12 -9.94 -12.95 -17.28
N LYS A 13 -10.41 -12.40 -18.41
CA LYS A 13 -9.91 -11.16 -19.00
C LYS A 13 -10.22 -9.95 -18.12
N ALA A 14 -11.46 -9.75 -17.70
CA ALA A 14 -11.85 -8.64 -16.82
C ALA A 14 -11.08 -8.69 -15.49
N VAL A 15 -10.94 -9.87 -14.88
CA VAL A 15 -10.13 -10.05 -13.66
C VAL A 15 -8.68 -9.64 -13.92
N ALA A 16 -8.05 -10.15 -14.99
CA ALA A 16 -6.68 -9.80 -15.34
C ALA A 16 -6.49 -8.29 -15.61
N PHE A 17 -7.48 -7.63 -16.23
CA PHE A 17 -7.46 -6.18 -16.43
C PHE A 17 -7.50 -5.39 -15.12
N PHE A 18 -8.35 -5.80 -14.17
CA PHE A 18 -8.40 -5.15 -12.86
C PHE A 18 -7.14 -5.39 -12.03
N GLU A 19 -6.57 -6.60 -12.09
CA GLU A 19 -5.30 -6.92 -11.42
C GLU A 19 -4.14 -6.09 -12.00
N ASP A 20 -4.05 -5.96 -13.33
CA ASP A 20 -3.05 -5.11 -13.98
C ASP A 20 -3.23 -3.63 -13.63
N ALA A 21 -4.48 -3.14 -13.61
CA ALA A 21 -4.77 -1.77 -13.20
C ALA A 21 -4.41 -1.51 -11.73
N ALA A 22 -4.75 -2.42 -10.82
CA ALA A 22 -4.38 -2.34 -9.41
C ALA A 22 -2.86 -2.36 -9.23
N SER A 23 -2.16 -3.26 -9.93
CA SER A 23 -0.70 -3.35 -9.91
C SER A 23 -0.04 -2.04 -10.33
N LYS A 24 -0.45 -1.47 -11.47
CA LYS A 24 0.06 -0.17 -11.95
C LYS A 24 -0.22 0.96 -10.97
N LEU A 25 -1.39 0.95 -10.32
CA LEU A 25 -1.73 1.96 -9.33
C LEU A 25 -0.88 1.84 -8.07
N ARG A 26 -0.62 0.62 -7.58
CA ARG A 26 0.27 0.39 -6.43
C ARG A 26 1.70 0.88 -6.74
N THR A 27 2.26 0.51 -7.89
CA THR A 27 3.59 0.97 -8.31
C THR A 27 3.66 2.49 -8.43
N TYR A 28 2.62 3.12 -9.01
CA TYR A 28 2.53 4.57 -9.05
C TYR A 28 2.48 5.17 -7.64
N PHE A 29 1.64 4.61 -6.76
CA PHE A 29 1.44 5.06 -5.40
C PHE A 29 2.74 5.04 -4.60
N GLU A 30 3.47 3.92 -4.60
CA GLU A 30 4.76 3.77 -3.91
C GLU A 30 5.77 4.82 -4.36
N ARG A 31 5.89 5.03 -5.67
CA ARG A 31 6.80 6.04 -6.22
C ARG A 31 6.44 7.44 -5.75
N GLU A 32 5.16 7.80 -5.75
CA GLU A 32 4.74 9.13 -5.33
C GLU A 32 4.81 9.31 -3.81
N VAL A 33 4.62 8.25 -3.01
CA VAL A 33 4.90 8.28 -1.56
C VAL A 33 6.38 8.61 -1.34
N LEU A 34 7.31 7.92 -2.02
CA LEU A 34 8.74 8.21 -1.94
C LEU A 34 9.07 9.67 -2.28
N ARG A 35 8.40 10.24 -3.28
CA ARG A 35 8.58 11.65 -3.68
C ARG A 35 8.05 12.65 -2.66
N GLU A 36 6.95 12.32 -1.99
CA GLU A 36 6.36 13.16 -0.95
C GLU A 36 7.13 13.06 0.39
N LEU A 37 7.93 12.01 0.58
CA LEU A 37 8.78 11.86 1.75
C LEU A 37 9.91 12.90 1.81
N SER A 38 10.20 13.34 3.04
CA SER A 38 11.40 14.11 3.36
C SER A 38 12.67 13.29 3.14
N ASP A 39 13.78 13.97 2.84
CA ASP A 39 15.07 13.33 2.54
C ASP A 39 15.61 12.47 3.70
N PHE A 40 15.20 12.75 4.93
CA PHE A 40 15.55 11.95 6.10
C PHE A 40 14.81 10.60 6.15
N ALA A 41 13.52 10.58 5.79
CA ALA A 41 12.69 9.37 5.89
C ALA A 41 12.73 8.51 4.63
N ARG A 42 12.98 9.12 3.46
CA ARG A 42 13.00 8.43 2.17
C ARG A 42 13.95 7.22 2.13
N PRO A 43 15.22 7.29 2.59
CA PRO A 43 16.14 6.15 2.48
C PRO A 43 15.68 4.93 3.28
N ALA A 44 14.97 5.13 4.39
CA ALA A 44 14.45 4.03 5.20
C ALA A 44 13.35 3.25 4.45
N LEU A 45 12.40 3.96 3.83
CA LEU A 45 11.37 3.31 3.02
C LEU A 45 11.97 2.66 1.76
N GLU A 46 12.91 3.32 1.07
CA GLU A 46 13.57 2.74 -0.11
C GLU A 46 14.29 1.43 0.23
N SER A 47 15.00 1.40 1.36
CA SER A 47 15.69 0.19 1.84
C SER A 47 14.71 -0.95 2.11
N GLU A 48 13.60 -0.67 2.80
CA GLU A 48 12.59 -1.68 3.11
C GLU A 48 11.89 -2.21 1.85
N LEU A 49 11.51 -1.33 0.92
CA LEU A 49 10.91 -1.75 -0.36
C LEU A 49 11.89 -2.58 -1.20
N GLY A 50 13.18 -2.24 -1.21
CA GLY A 50 14.22 -3.02 -1.89
C GLY A 50 14.40 -4.42 -1.30
N SER A 51 14.22 -4.58 0.01
CA SER A 51 14.33 -5.88 0.68
C SER A 51 13.18 -6.84 0.37
N LEU A 52 12.02 -6.34 -0.09
CA LEU A 52 10.85 -7.16 -0.42
C LEU A 52 11.17 -8.25 -1.46
N ALA A 53 12.04 -7.96 -2.43
CA ALA A 53 12.42 -8.91 -3.47
C ALA A 53 13.22 -10.12 -2.94
N THR A 54 13.75 -10.00 -1.72
CA THR A 54 14.57 -11.03 -1.06
C THR A 54 13.83 -11.77 0.05
N LEU A 55 12.60 -11.38 0.37
CA LEU A 55 11.78 -12.05 1.37
C LEU A 55 11.33 -13.42 0.87
N SER A 56 11.45 -14.42 1.75
CA SER A 56 10.76 -15.69 1.60
C SER A 56 9.30 -15.55 2.07
N GLY A 57 8.44 -16.49 1.69
CA GLY A 57 6.99 -16.39 1.94
C GLY A 57 6.58 -16.29 3.43
N ASP A 58 7.46 -16.71 4.35
CA ASP A 58 7.22 -16.66 5.79
C ASP A 58 7.89 -15.46 6.48
N ASP A 59 8.70 -14.68 5.76
CA ASP A 59 9.38 -13.54 6.35
C ASP A 59 8.40 -12.39 6.60
N PRO A 60 8.46 -11.73 7.77
CA PRO A 60 7.60 -10.60 8.05
C PRO A 60 7.91 -9.46 7.09
N ILE A 61 6.87 -8.84 6.55
CA ILE A 61 6.99 -7.65 5.71
C ILE A 61 7.60 -6.53 6.57
N PRO A 62 8.65 -5.85 6.09
CA PRO A 62 9.19 -4.69 6.73
C PRO A 62 8.09 -3.63 6.95
N PRO A 63 8.03 -3.03 8.12
CA PRO A 63 6.90 -2.24 8.62
C PRO A 63 6.63 -0.91 7.89
N LEU A 64 7.65 -0.20 7.39
CA LEU A 64 7.45 0.97 6.52
C LEU A 64 6.90 0.54 5.17
N ALA A 65 7.44 -0.55 4.61
CA ALA A 65 6.90 -1.15 3.40
C ALA A 65 5.45 -1.60 3.60
N GLU A 66 5.13 -2.22 4.73
CA GLU A 66 3.77 -2.63 5.10
C GLU A 66 2.80 -1.44 5.12
N ILE A 67 3.17 -0.32 5.76
CA ILE A 67 2.35 0.91 5.75
C ILE A 67 2.06 1.38 4.32
N SER A 68 3.11 1.49 3.49
CA SER A 68 2.97 1.97 2.11
C SER A 68 2.10 1.02 1.26
N LEU A 69 2.34 -0.29 1.37
CA LEU A 69 1.60 -1.32 0.62
C LEU A 69 0.13 -1.37 1.02
N LEU A 70 -0.19 -1.36 2.32
CA LEU A 70 -1.58 -1.37 2.79
C LEU A 70 -2.33 -0.12 2.35
N ARG A 71 -1.70 1.05 2.38
CA ARG A 71 -2.30 2.30 1.89
C ARG A 71 -2.51 2.28 0.38
N GLY A 72 -1.55 1.73 -0.37
CA GLY A 72 -1.67 1.52 -1.82
C GLY A 72 -2.81 0.57 -2.18
N GLU A 73 -2.93 -0.55 -1.44
CA GLU A 73 -4.00 -1.52 -1.61
C GLU A 73 -5.38 -0.90 -1.35
N GLN A 74 -5.51 -0.19 -0.24
CA GLN A 74 -6.76 0.49 0.10
C GLN A 74 -7.13 1.54 -0.97
N CYS A 75 -6.16 2.32 -1.44
CA CYS A 75 -6.36 3.30 -2.49
C CYS A 75 -6.85 2.65 -3.80
N ALA A 76 -6.21 1.54 -4.21
CA ALA A 76 -6.61 0.76 -5.38
C ALA A 76 -8.03 0.20 -5.23
N HIS A 77 -8.31 -0.40 -4.08
CA HIS A 77 -9.62 -0.97 -3.77
C HIS A 77 -10.70 0.10 -3.84
N ASP A 78 -10.50 1.24 -3.19
CA ASP A 78 -11.49 2.32 -3.15
C ASP A 78 -11.76 2.88 -4.55
N LEU A 79 -10.73 3.08 -5.37
CA LEU A 79 -10.86 3.60 -6.74
C LEU A 79 -11.46 2.61 -7.73
N LEU A 80 -11.18 1.32 -7.57
CA LEU A 80 -11.70 0.25 -8.43
C LEU A 80 -13.05 -0.29 -7.92
N SER A 81 -13.50 0.15 -6.74
CA SER A 81 -14.83 -0.18 -6.25
C SER A 81 -15.90 0.43 -7.16
N MET A 82 -16.98 -0.31 -7.38
CA MET A 82 -18.04 0.09 -8.31
C MET A 82 -18.78 1.39 -7.92
N ASN A 83 -18.54 1.91 -6.70
CA ASN A 83 -19.28 3.04 -6.12
C ASN A 83 -18.40 4.27 -5.85
N TYR A 84 -17.16 4.34 -6.36
CA TYR A 84 -16.36 5.53 -6.18
C TYR A 84 -16.89 6.70 -7.03
N ASP A 85 -17.57 7.63 -6.36
CA ASP A 85 -18.12 8.83 -6.98
C ASP A 85 -17.31 10.05 -6.48
N GLY A 86 -16.23 10.37 -7.20
CA GLY A 86 -15.31 11.42 -6.77
C GLY A 86 -14.18 11.71 -7.74
N ALA A 87 -13.46 12.82 -7.51
CA ALA A 87 -12.29 13.17 -8.30
C ALA A 87 -11.10 12.26 -7.93
N ALA A 88 -10.89 11.19 -8.70
CA ALA A 88 -9.83 10.20 -8.48
C ALA A 88 -8.45 10.83 -8.21
N SER A 89 -8.07 11.87 -8.96
CA SER A 89 -6.78 12.53 -8.78
C SER A 89 -6.61 13.21 -7.41
N SER A 90 -7.69 13.76 -6.85
CA SER A 90 -7.65 14.41 -5.53
C SER A 90 -7.60 13.38 -4.41
N PHE A 91 -8.33 12.27 -4.54
CA PHE A 91 -8.27 11.15 -3.61
C PHE A 91 -6.87 10.51 -3.60
N ILE A 92 -6.33 10.18 -4.78
CA ILE A 92 -4.97 9.60 -4.90
C ILE A 92 -3.93 10.49 -4.22
N ARG A 93 -3.93 11.80 -4.51
CA ARG A 93 -2.99 12.76 -3.88
C ARG A 93 -3.14 12.81 -2.37
N ARG A 94 -4.37 12.75 -1.85
CA ARG A 94 -4.62 12.73 -0.41
C ARG A 94 -4.06 11.45 0.21
N SER A 95 -4.38 10.29 -0.36
CA SER A 95 -3.93 9.00 0.13
C SER A 95 -2.39 8.89 0.12
N ILE A 96 -1.72 9.43 -0.91
CA ILE A 96 -0.26 9.51 -0.97
C ILE A 96 0.30 10.33 0.22
N ARG A 97 -0.27 11.50 0.50
CA ARG A 97 0.18 12.36 1.61
C ARG A 97 -0.03 11.73 2.97
N GLU A 98 -1.17 11.07 3.16
CA GLU A 98 -1.48 10.34 4.40
C GLU A 98 -0.46 9.21 4.62
N ALA A 99 -0.16 8.41 3.60
CA ALA A 99 0.86 7.36 3.67
C ALA A 99 2.26 7.92 3.94
N ALA A 100 2.66 8.99 3.25
CA ALA A 100 3.96 9.63 3.48
C ALA A 100 4.08 10.19 4.92
N THR A 101 3.00 10.78 5.45
CA THR A 101 2.97 11.30 6.83
C THR A 101 3.12 10.17 7.85
N GLU A 102 2.45 9.04 7.64
CA GLU A 102 2.54 7.86 8.52
C GLU A 102 3.94 7.25 8.50
N VAL A 103 4.52 7.08 7.32
CA VAL A 103 5.91 6.61 7.18
C VAL A 103 6.88 7.55 7.89
N GLN A 104 6.76 8.87 7.69
CA GLN A 104 7.62 9.85 8.38
C GLN A 104 7.48 9.75 9.91
N ALA A 105 6.24 9.68 10.41
CA ALA A 105 6.00 9.55 11.84
C ALA A 105 6.62 8.27 12.41
N ALA A 106 6.53 7.17 11.67
CA ALA A 106 7.07 5.87 12.07
C ALA A 106 8.61 5.88 12.07
N VAL A 107 9.26 6.50 11.08
CA VAL A 107 10.73 6.71 11.06
C VAL A 107 11.16 7.60 12.23
N LEU A 108 10.47 8.71 12.48
CA LEU A 108 10.78 9.61 13.60
C LEU A 108 10.64 8.89 14.94
N ALA A 109 9.55 8.16 15.16
CA ALA A 109 9.32 7.41 16.38
C ALA A 109 10.43 6.38 16.65
N ALA A 110 10.87 5.68 15.61
CA ALA A 110 11.97 4.72 15.73
C ALA A 110 13.32 5.40 15.99
N SER A 111 13.58 6.56 15.36
CA SER A 111 14.78 7.35 15.60
C SER A 111 14.89 7.84 17.06
N MET A 112 13.77 8.25 17.66
CA MET A 112 13.73 8.71 19.06
C MET A 112 13.92 7.58 20.09
N ASN A 113 13.66 6.32 19.72
CA ASN A 113 13.73 5.17 20.64
C ASN A 113 15.13 4.53 20.76
N GLY A 114 16.17 5.09 20.11
CA GLY A 114 17.57 4.79 20.40
C GLY A 114 18.27 3.91 19.36
N GLY A 115 19.13 4.56 18.54
CA GLY A 115 20.34 3.98 17.94
C GLY A 115 20.16 2.82 16.95
N ASN A 116 20.12 3.14 15.65
CA ASN A 116 20.38 2.24 14.50
C ASN A 116 19.54 0.97 14.32
N VAL A 117 18.57 0.66 15.19
CA VAL A 117 17.64 -0.45 14.96
C VAL A 117 16.21 0.09 14.95
N ILE A 118 15.64 0.13 13.75
CA ILE A 118 14.27 0.56 13.53
C ILE A 118 13.34 -0.59 13.94
N ALA A 119 13.05 -0.71 15.23
CA ALA A 119 12.13 -1.73 15.74
C ALA A 119 10.70 -1.19 15.68
N PHE A 120 9.98 -1.50 14.61
CA PHE A 120 8.54 -1.22 14.56
C PHE A 120 7.81 -2.32 15.31
N ARG A 121 6.86 -1.92 16.14
CA ARG A 121 5.95 -2.87 16.75
C ARG A 121 5.07 -3.44 15.65
N ALA A 122 5.27 -4.71 15.31
CA ALA A 122 4.30 -5.48 14.56
C ALA A 122 2.92 -5.28 15.22
N ARG A 123 1.93 -4.92 14.41
CA ARG A 123 0.55 -4.76 14.88
C ARG A 123 0.15 -6.10 15.49
N ALA A 124 -0.15 -6.10 16.80
CA ALA A 124 -0.64 -7.30 17.47
C ALA A 124 -1.81 -7.83 16.65
N SER A 125 -1.66 -9.04 16.12
CA SER A 125 -2.67 -9.71 15.33
C SER A 125 -3.96 -9.73 16.14
N LEU A 126 -4.94 -8.95 15.69
CA LEU A 126 -6.28 -8.96 16.24
C LEU A 126 -6.92 -10.27 15.75
N THR A 127 -6.62 -11.34 16.48
CA THR A 127 -7.29 -12.62 16.39
C THR A 127 -8.67 -12.45 17.01
N ARG A 128 -9.71 -12.43 16.18
CA ARG A 128 -11.06 -12.91 16.51
C ARG A 128 -11.71 -13.53 15.29
#